data_AF-A0A9P9TGJ9-F1
#
_entry.id   AF-A0A9P9TGJ9-F1
#
_cell.length_a   1.000
_cell.length_b   1.000
_cell.length_c   1.000
_cell.angle_alpha   90.00
_cell.angle_beta   90.00
_cell.angle_gamma   90.00
#
_symmetry.space_group_name_H-M   'P 1'
#
loop_
_entity.id
_entity.type
_entity.pdbx_description
1 polymer ?
#
loop_
_entity_poly.entity_id
_entity_poly.type
_entity_poly.pdbx_seq_one_letter_code
_entity_poly.pdbx_strand_id
1 'polypeptide(L)'
;MQQGSILPFLEKKKPSRPQNSRQGQPYHSRPNSTSNSDSAGRHRGPNHRRNMHLKLIANETKQELPGILAQISALNATEASAHNFMELDALDENDCPGFVLPYGDEDAGKKGTRIRVFDMDTFDAALLLDPNYKVYTHLGLPKPLAPENDFRSEPNNHFAVSSLTSPLLDHVNSSDPHELESGREGLITPEDVQDDAQLTTATRQRTPKPVAVLNLASERSPGGGWHNGALAQEECLCYRSSLYLSLHRRYYPLPSLSAIYSPSVVLIRDAMSRGHGLLTPYELPENLPVTSVISVAALRRPPLTDDRKFYRNAGLRAETKRKIRVTIRVAALKGHTKIVLGAMGCGVFANPPKEVAECFLEVLRENEFQGGWWEEVAFAVLDNVKGPQGGKDGEGNFGVFYRVLDGQVV
;
A
#
# COMPACT_ATOMS: atom_id res chain seq x y z
N MET A 1 -28.53 -40.79 -0.82
CA MET A 1 -28.45 -41.62 -2.03
C MET A 1 -27.77 -40.83 -3.13
N GLN A 2 -26.66 -41.40 -3.62
CA GLN A 2 -25.96 -41.20 -4.90
C GLN A 2 -25.40 -39.83 -5.31
N GLN A 3 -24.06 -39.82 -5.31
CA GLN A 3 -23.13 -38.99 -6.07
C GLN A 3 -23.37 -39.10 -7.59
N GLY A 4 -23.15 -38.01 -8.32
CA GLY A 4 -23.12 -37.97 -9.78
C GLY A 4 -22.01 -37.06 -10.28
N SER A 5 -20.93 -37.68 -10.76
CA SER A 5 -19.69 -37.12 -11.32
C SER A 5 -19.92 -36.28 -12.59
N ILE A 6 -19.19 -35.16 -12.70
CA ILE A 6 -19.08 -34.31 -13.91
C ILE A 6 -17.80 -34.69 -14.65
N LEU A 7 -17.96 -35.14 -15.91
CA LEU A 7 -17.04 -35.17 -17.08
C LEU A 7 -17.40 -36.43 -17.89
N PRO A 8 -17.91 -36.31 -19.15
CA PRO A 8 -17.02 -35.97 -20.26
C PRO A 8 -17.69 -35.15 -21.39
N PHE A 9 -17.01 -34.11 -21.89
CA PHE A 9 -17.33 -33.51 -23.21
C PHE A 9 -16.04 -33.03 -23.88
N LEU A 10 -15.19 -34.00 -24.23
CA LEU A 10 -14.25 -33.86 -25.35
C LEU A 10 -14.91 -34.52 -26.55
N GLU A 11 -14.68 -33.93 -27.72
CA GLU A 11 -15.21 -34.27 -29.06
C GLU A 11 -16.55 -33.65 -29.44
N LYS A 12 -16.49 -32.56 -30.21
CA LYS A 12 -17.38 -32.36 -31.37
C LYS A 12 -16.70 -31.49 -32.44
N LYS A 13 -16.71 -32.02 -33.66
CA LYS A 13 -16.10 -31.54 -34.90
C LYS A 13 -16.68 -30.17 -35.33
N LYS A 14 -15.82 -29.33 -35.94
CA LYS A 14 -16.19 -28.06 -36.60
C LYS A 14 -17.05 -28.30 -37.85
N PRO A 15 -18.10 -27.49 -38.12
CA PRO A 15 -18.77 -27.50 -39.41
C PRO A 15 -18.07 -26.59 -40.44
N SER A 16 -18.16 -26.99 -41.71
CA SER A 16 -17.63 -26.36 -42.91
C SER A 16 -18.34 -25.05 -43.26
N ARG A 17 -17.62 -24.10 -43.89
CA ARG A 17 -18.12 -22.79 -44.33
C ARG A 17 -18.13 -22.73 -45.86
N PRO A 18 -19.17 -22.16 -46.52
CA PRO A 18 -19.25 -22.16 -47.97
C PRO A 18 -18.40 -21.05 -48.61
N GLN A 19 -17.89 -21.35 -49.81
CA GLN A 19 -17.16 -20.45 -50.70
C GLN A 19 -18.09 -19.40 -51.29
N ASN A 20 -17.66 -18.13 -51.30
CA ASN A 20 -18.15 -17.15 -52.25
C ASN A 20 -17.00 -16.26 -52.72
N SER A 21 -16.88 -16.18 -54.03
CA SER A 21 -15.88 -15.47 -54.81
C SER A 21 -16.26 -14.00 -55.00
N ARG A 22 -15.27 -13.10 -54.96
CA ARG A 22 -15.15 -11.92 -55.85
C ARG A 22 -13.79 -11.21 -55.66
N GLN A 23 -13.09 -11.12 -56.80
CA GLN A 23 -12.05 -10.19 -57.27
C GLN A 23 -11.86 -8.91 -56.42
N GLY A 24 -10.70 -8.31 -56.16
CA GLY A 24 -9.33 -8.43 -56.67
C GLY A 24 -8.70 -7.02 -56.61
N GLN A 25 -7.45 -6.90 -56.11
CA GLN A 25 -6.36 -5.94 -56.47
C GLN A 25 -5.35 -5.77 -55.30
N PRO A 26 -4.06 -5.48 -55.60
CA PRO A 26 -2.95 -6.26 -55.05
C PRO A 26 -2.11 -5.57 -53.96
N TYR A 27 -1.62 -6.38 -53.02
CA TYR A 27 -0.51 -6.04 -52.14
C TYR A 27 0.81 -6.15 -52.92
N HIS A 28 1.60 -5.07 -52.93
CA HIS A 28 2.96 -5.07 -53.44
C HIS A 28 3.91 -5.79 -52.49
N SER A 29 4.59 -6.82 -53.00
CA SER A 29 5.69 -7.54 -52.35
C SER A 29 7.02 -6.80 -52.52
N ARG A 30 7.85 -6.78 -51.48
CA ARG A 30 9.30 -6.56 -51.55
C ARG A 30 10.02 -7.43 -50.51
N PRO A 31 11.31 -7.77 -50.72
CA PRO A 31 11.70 -9.16 -50.94
C PRO A 31 12.47 -9.80 -49.78
N ASN A 32 12.51 -11.13 -49.81
CA ASN A 32 13.39 -11.98 -49.01
C ASN A 32 14.85 -11.55 -49.12
N SER A 33 15.49 -11.33 -47.98
CA SER A 33 16.94 -11.50 -47.83
C SER A 33 17.19 -12.80 -47.06
N THR A 34 17.93 -13.69 -47.71
CA THR A 34 18.37 -15.00 -47.28
C THR A 34 19.16 -14.99 -45.97
N SER A 35 18.99 -16.10 -45.24
CA SER A 35 19.69 -16.52 -44.04
C SER A 35 21.22 -16.49 -44.15
N ASN A 36 21.87 -15.95 -43.12
CA ASN A 36 23.15 -16.50 -42.64
C ASN A 36 22.96 -16.94 -41.19
N SER A 37 23.19 -18.23 -40.96
CA SER A 37 23.25 -18.87 -39.67
C SER A 37 24.58 -18.51 -39.00
N ASP A 38 24.53 -17.69 -37.95
CA ASP A 38 25.59 -17.65 -36.95
C ASP A 38 25.00 -17.82 -35.56
N SER A 39 25.43 -18.90 -34.93
CA SER A 39 25.13 -19.26 -33.55
C SER A 39 25.96 -18.39 -32.60
N ALA A 40 25.45 -17.20 -32.29
CA ALA A 40 26.02 -16.34 -31.25
C ALA A 40 25.00 -16.15 -30.13
N GLY A 41 25.42 -16.49 -28.91
CA GLY A 41 24.58 -16.49 -27.70
C GLY A 41 23.78 -15.20 -27.56
N ARG A 42 22.44 -15.32 -27.58
CA ARG A 42 21.55 -14.22 -27.21
C ARG A 42 21.85 -13.84 -25.77
N HIS A 43 22.63 -12.78 -25.58
CA HIS A 43 22.73 -12.09 -24.29
C HIS A 43 21.31 -11.69 -23.87
N ARG A 44 20.69 -12.52 -23.03
CA ARG A 44 19.38 -12.26 -22.43
C ARG A 44 19.57 -11.04 -21.52
N GLY A 45 19.06 -9.89 -21.92
CA GLY A 45 19.25 -8.63 -21.21
C GLY A 45 18.79 -8.67 -19.74
N PRO A 46 19.21 -7.69 -18.91
CA PRO A 46 18.99 -7.67 -17.46
C PRO A 46 17.50 -7.78 -17.07
N ASN A 47 16.61 -7.21 -17.89
CA ASN A 47 15.16 -7.29 -17.68
C ASN A 47 14.62 -8.74 -17.78
N HIS A 48 15.21 -9.59 -18.61
CA HIS A 48 14.75 -10.99 -18.72
C HIS A 48 15.07 -11.78 -17.45
N ARG A 49 16.26 -11.60 -16.87
CA ARG A 49 16.64 -12.27 -15.61
C ARG A 49 15.74 -11.82 -14.45
N ARG A 50 15.51 -10.52 -14.32
CA ARG A 50 14.60 -9.96 -13.30
C ARG A 50 13.18 -10.51 -13.47
N ASN A 51 12.63 -10.48 -14.68
CA ASN A 51 11.28 -10.98 -14.92
C ASN A 51 11.18 -12.48 -14.63
N MET A 52 12.21 -13.27 -14.95
CA MET A 52 12.25 -14.68 -14.57
C MET A 52 12.25 -14.86 -13.04
N HIS A 53 13.02 -14.07 -12.30
CA HIS A 53 13.00 -14.10 -10.83
C HIS A 53 11.62 -13.73 -10.27
N LEU A 54 11.02 -12.64 -10.72
CA LEU A 54 9.67 -12.23 -10.30
C LEU A 54 8.60 -13.27 -10.65
N LYS A 55 8.76 -13.99 -11.76
CA LYS A 55 7.89 -15.11 -12.11
C LYS A 55 8.03 -16.28 -11.13
N LEU A 56 9.23 -16.57 -10.65
CA LEU A 56 9.45 -17.56 -9.59
C LEU A 56 8.77 -17.12 -8.29
N ILE A 57 8.92 -15.85 -7.90
CA ILE A 57 8.22 -15.27 -6.74
C ILE A 57 6.70 -15.43 -6.89
N ALA A 58 6.12 -15.08 -8.05
CA ALA A 58 4.68 -15.29 -8.29
C ALA A 58 4.24 -16.74 -8.14
N ASN A 59 5.05 -17.69 -8.63
CA ASN A 59 4.71 -19.11 -8.53
C ASN A 59 4.76 -19.59 -7.09
N GLU A 60 5.80 -19.22 -6.34
CA GLU A 60 5.91 -19.55 -4.92
C GLU A 60 4.79 -18.89 -4.10
N THR A 61 4.43 -17.63 -4.37
CA THR A 61 3.26 -16.97 -3.71
C THR A 61 1.99 -17.79 -3.89
N LYS A 62 1.72 -18.28 -5.11
CA LYS A 62 0.53 -19.10 -5.38
C LYS A 62 0.58 -20.47 -4.71
N GLN A 63 1.77 -21.03 -4.57
CA GLN A 63 1.98 -22.34 -3.97
C GLN A 63 1.77 -22.28 -2.45
N GLU A 64 2.34 -21.28 -1.78
CA GLU A 64 2.35 -21.18 -0.32
C GLU A 64 1.06 -20.55 0.25
N LEU A 65 0.48 -19.57 -0.45
CA LEU A 65 -0.66 -18.81 0.07
C LEU A 65 -1.86 -19.68 0.50
N PRO A 66 -2.29 -20.73 -0.23
CA PRO A 66 -3.38 -21.60 0.23
C PRO A 66 -3.11 -22.26 1.59
N GLY A 67 -1.86 -22.70 1.83
CA GLY A 67 -1.48 -23.32 3.10
C GLY A 67 -1.42 -22.33 4.26
N ILE A 68 -1.01 -21.09 4.00
CA ILE A 68 -1.05 -20.00 4.98
C ILE A 68 -2.51 -19.65 5.32
N LEU A 69 -3.36 -19.44 4.31
CA LEU A 69 -4.76 -19.07 4.51
C LEU A 69 -5.59 -20.17 5.19
N ALA A 70 -5.25 -21.45 4.98
CA ALA A 70 -5.91 -22.56 5.65
C ALA A 70 -5.77 -22.50 7.18
N GLN A 71 -4.70 -21.88 7.70
CA GLN A 71 -4.47 -21.69 9.13
C GLN A 71 -5.26 -20.50 9.72
N ILE A 72 -5.83 -19.63 8.87
CA ILE A 72 -6.65 -18.46 9.24
C ILE A 72 -8.00 -18.50 8.52
N SER A 73 -8.67 -19.65 8.57
CA SER A 73 -9.84 -19.99 7.75
C SER A 73 -11.06 -19.08 7.93
N ALA A 74 -11.13 -18.31 9.02
CA ALA A 74 -12.17 -17.30 9.24
C ALA A 74 -12.00 -16.05 8.33
N LEU A 75 -10.80 -15.81 7.78
CA LEU A 75 -10.52 -14.68 6.90
C LEU A 75 -10.88 -15.01 5.45
N ASN A 76 -11.77 -14.21 4.84
CA ASN A 76 -12.15 -14.38 3.44
C ASN A 76 -11.28 -13.53 2.49
N ALA A 77 -10.13 -14.07 2.08
CA ALA A 77 -9.22 -13.39 1.15
C ALA A 77 -9.77 -13.26 -0.29
N THR A 78 -10.90 -13.89 -0.59
CA THR A 78 -11.56 -13.80 -1.90
C THR A 78 -12.65 -12.73 -1.94
N GLU A 79 -13.01 -12.15 -0.79
CA GLU A 79 -14.07 -11.15 -0.73
C GLU A 79 -13.72 -9.93 -1.58
N ALA A 80 -14.68 -9.48 -2.38
CA ALA A 80 -14.56 -8.27 -3.16
C ALA A 80 -15.94 -7.72 -3.53
N SER A 81 -15.99 -6.41 -3.75
CA SER A 81 -17.15 -5.71 -4.31
C SER A 81 -16.70 -4.71 -5.37
N ALA A 82 -17.52 -4.51 -6.39
CA ALA A 82 -17.31 -3.48 -7.40
C ALA A 82 -18.22 -2.28 -7.10
N HIS A 83 -17.69 -1.08 -7.28
CA HIS A 83 -18.38 0.18 -7.00
C HIS A 83 -18.29 1.07 -8.22
N ASN A 84 -19.43 1.56 -8.71
CA ASN A 84 -19.49 2.52 -9.80
C ASN A 84 -19.66 3.94 -9.26
N PHE A 85 -18.91 4.90 -9.79
CA PHE A 85 -19.02 6.30 -9.39
C PHE A 85 -20.44 6.87 -9.47
N MET A 86 -21.25 6.43 -10.44
CA MET A 86 -22.63 6.91 -10.62
C MET A 86 -23.61 6.30 -9.60
N GLU A 87 -23.24 5.19 -8.96
CA GLU A 87 -24.07 4.46 -7.99
C GLU A 87 -23.59 4.70 -6.55
N LEU A 88 -22.49 5.42 -6.37
CA LEU A 88 -21.93 5.76 -5.06
C LEU A 88 -22.50 7.09 -4.59
N ASP A 89 -23.28 7.03 -3.53
CA ASP A 89 -23.75 8.20 -2.80
C ASP A 89 -22.56 9.08 -2.37
N ALA A 90 -22.75 10.40 -2.45
CA ALA A 90 -21.79 11.33 -1.88
C ALA A 90 -21.67 11.09 -0.37
N LEU A 91 -20.50 11.42 0.20
CA LEU A 91 -20.31 11.31 1.64
C LEU A 91 -21.25 12.26 2.39
N ASP A 92 -21.90 11.75 3.44
CA ASP A 92 -22.70 12.55 4.36
C ASP A 92 -21.77 13.18 5.42
N GLU A 93 -21.80 14.51 5.55
CA GLU A 93 -20.99 15.23 6.54
C GLU A 93 -21.27 14.78 7.99
N ASN A 94 -22.46 14.25 8.26
CA ASN A 94 -22.83 13.73 9.59
C ASN A 94 -22.13 12.41 9.93
N ASP A 95 -21.63 11.69 8.92
CA ASP A 95 -20.84 10.46 9.10
C ASP A 95 -19.33 10.75 9.19
N CYS A 96 -18.92 12.01 9.03
CA CYS A 96 -17.52 12.42 9.10
C CYS A 96 -16.99 12.24 10.54
N PRO A 97 -15.87 11.49 10.74
CA PRO A 97 -15.32 11.24 12.07
C PRO A 97 -14.77 12.48 12.78
N GLY A 98 -14.49 13.55 12.05
CA GLY A 98 -14.01 14.79 12.65
C GLY A 98 -12.57 14.74 13.14
N PHE A 99 -11.70 13.95 12.49
CA PHE A 99 -10.28 13.92 12.85
C PHE A 99 -9.66 15.31 12.78
N VAL A 100 -8.76 15.58 13.72
CA VAL A 100 -8.03 16.85 13.82
C VAL A 100 -6.53 16.59 13.81
N LEU A 101 -5.76 17.58 13.39
CA LEU A 101 -4.30 17.50 13.43
C LEU A 101 -3.82 17.30 14.88
N PRO A 102 -2.87 16.37 15.11
CA PRO A 102 -2.47 15.95 16.44
C PRO A 102 -1.63 17.01 17.17
N TYR A 103 -1.46 16.81 18.47
CA TYR A 103 -0.52 17.60 19.27
C TYR A 103 0.90 17.50 18.70
N GLY A 104 1.56 18.64 18.51
CA GLY A 104 2.89 18.73 17.90
C GLY A 104 2.89 19.06 16.39
N ASP A 105 1.73 19.01 15.73
CA ASP A 105 1.58 19.58 14.39
C ASP A 105 1.47 21.12 14.48
N GLU A 106 2.01 21.85 13.49
CA GLU A 106 1.94 23.32 13.43
C GLU A 106 0.49 23.86 13.36
N ASP A 107 -0.44 23.02 12.88
CA ASP A 107 -1.86 23.31 12.73
C ASP A 107 -2.73 22.48 13.70
N ALA A 108 -2.17 22.05 14.83
CA ALA A 108 -2.84 21.21 15.82
C ALA A 108 -4.26 21.68 16.17
N GLY A 109 -5.20 20.73 16.24
CA GLY A 109 -6.61 20.99 16.56
C GLY A 109 -7.49 21.44 15.38
N LYS A 110 -6.93 21.80 14.22
CA LYS A 110 -7.73 22.01 13.01
C LYS A 110 -8.30 20.69 12.51
N LYS A 111 -9.51 20.69 11.96
CA LYS A 111 -10.09 19.50 11.30
C LYS A 111 -9.32 19.17 10.03
N GLY A 112 -9.01 17.89 9.85
CA GLY A 112 -8.22 17.40 8.72
C GLY A 112 -6.98 16.62 9.17
N THR A 113 -6.12 16.33 8.20
CA THR A 113 -4.84 15.66 8.41
C THR A 113 -3.77 16.22 7.48
N ARG A 114 -2.50 16.06 7.85
CA ARG A 114 -1.36 16.50 7.05
C ARG A 114 -0.92 15.38 6.13
N ILE A 115 -0.89 15.66 4.83
CA ILE A 115 -0.44 14.69 3.84
C ILE A 115 1.06 14.42 4.04
N ARG A 116 1.43 13.13 4.02
CA ARG A 116 2.81 12.66 3.99
C ARG A 116 3.12 11.96 2.67
N VAL A 117 4.27 12.25 2.06
CA VAL A 117 4.71 11.58 0.83
C VAL A 117 5.97 10.77 1.10
N PHE A 118 5.90 9.47 0.84
CA PHE A 118 6.97 8.52 1.11
C PHE A 118 7.57 7.95 -0.19
N ASP A 119 8.91 7.88 -0.26
CA ASP A 119 9.64 7.12 -1.26
C ASP A 119 9.81 5.66 -0.79
N MET A 120 8.70 4.93 -0.80
CA MET A 120 8.65 3.51 -0.48
C MET A 120 7.48 2.84 -1.20
N ASP A 121 7.43 1.52 -1.14
CA ASP A 121 6.30 0.80 -1.72
C ASP A 121 5.02 0.94 -0.87
N THR A 122 3.89 0.70 -1.52
CA THR A 122 2.56 0.92 -0.95
C THR A 122 2.29 0.12 0.33
N PHE A 123 2.77 -1.11 0.44
CA PHE A 123 2.53 -1.91 1.64
C PHE A 123 3.45 -1.48 2.78
N ASP A 124 4.70 -1.12 2.51
CA ASP A 124 5.59 -0.60 3.54
C ASP A 124 5.05 0.71 4.14
N ALA A 125 4.50 1.60 3.31
CA ALA A 125 3.81 2.80 3.80
C ALA A 125 2.60 2.44 4.68
N ALA A 126 1.80 1.45 4.29
CA ALA A 126 0.65 1.01 5.09
C ALA A 126 1.07 0.42 6.45
N LEU A 127 2.15 -0.37 6.48
CA LEU A 127 2.72 -0.92 7.71
C LEU A 127 3.31 0.16 8.61
N LEU A 128 3.79 1.27 8.04
CA LEU A 128 4.25 2.43 8.79
C LEU A 128 3.08 3.20 9.43
N LEU A 129 1.94 3.30 8.75
CA LEU A 129 0.73 3.95 9.29
C LEU A 129 0.03 3.11 10.37
N ASP A 130 0.12 1.79 10.28
CA ASP A 130 -0.48 0.88 11.26
C ASP A 130 0.26 -0.46 11.38
N PRO A 131 1.38 -0.50 12.11
CA PRO A 131 2.20 -1.71 12.23
C PRO A 131 1.50 -2.85 12.98
N ASN A 132 0.49 -2.52 13.79
CA ASN A 132 -0.18 -3.44 14.71
C ASN A 132 -1.49 -4.02 14.15
N TYR A 133 -1.97 -3.55 12.99
CA TYR A 133 -3.14 -4.13 12.35
C TYR A 133 -2.83 -5.47 11.67
N LYS A 134 -3.00 -6.56 12.43
CA LYS A 134 -2.74 -7.94 11.99
C LYS A 134 -4.01 -8.74 11.77
N VAL A 135 -3.87 -9.98 11.30
CA VAL A 135 -4.99 -10.92 11.12
C VAL A 135 -5.78 -11.11 12.42
N TYR A 136 -5.13 -11.27 13.58
CA TYR A 136 -5.85 -11.38 14.86
C TYR A 136 -6.73 -10.16 15.13
N THR A 137 -6.23 -8.95 14.85
CA THR A 137 -7.01 -7.70 15.02
C THR A 137 -8.16 -7.65 14.03
N HIS A 138 -7.91 -8.02 12.78
CA HIS A 138 -8.91 -8.04 11.71
C HIS A 138 -10.08 -9.00 12.00
N LEU A 139 -9.79 -10.12 12.64
CA LEU A 139 -10.77 -11.15 13.00
C LEU A 139 -11.36 -10.98 14.41
N GLY A 140 -10.93 -9.99 15.18
CA GLY A 140 -11.34 -9.81 16.57
C GLY A 140 -10.86 -10.93 17.51
N LEU A 141 -9.76 -11.60 17.16
CA LEU A 141 -9.14 -12.63 17.97
C LEU A 141 -8.25 -12.01 19.07
N PRO A 142 -8.05 -12.70 20.21
CA PRO A 142 -7.07 -12.28 21.20
C PRO A 142 -5.69 -12.13 20.57
N LYS A 143 -4.94 -11.10 20.99
CA LYS A 143 -3.55 -10.96 20.58
C LYS A 143 -2.79 -12.22 21.04
N PRO A 144 -2.07 -12.91 20.15
CA PRO A 144 -1.25 -14.05 20.55
C PRO A 144 -0.26 -13.63 21.62
N LEU A 145 -0.15 -14.42 22.69
CA LEU A 145 0.88 -14.22 23.69
C LEU A 145 2.24 -14.34 23.01
N ALA A 146 3.13 -13.38 23.25
CA ALA A 146 4.52 -13.54 22.85
C ALA A 146 5.03 -14.85 23.49
N PRO A 147 5.79 -15.69 22.78
CA PRO A 147 6.36 -16.87 23.39
C PRO A 147 7.14 -16.44 24.63
N GLU A 148 6.76 -16.99 25.80
CA GLU A 148 7.57 -16.85 27.00
C GLU A 148 8.96 -17.39 26.65
N ASN A 149 9.98 -16.53 26.73
CA ASN A 149 11.36 -16.96 26.56
C ASN A 149 11.72 -17.89 27.72
N ASP A 150 11.50 -19.18 27.54
CA ASP A 150 11.96 -20.22 28.43
C ASP A 150 13.48 -20.37 28.26
N PHE A 151 14.23 -19.93 29.27
CA PHE A 151 15.64 -20.19 29.58
C PHE A 151 16.65 -20.36 28.41
N ARG A 152 17.48 -19.33 28.19
CA ARG A 152 18.91 -19.53 27.90
C ARG A 152 19.78 -18.54 28.67
N SER A 153 20.63 -19.12 29.51
CA SER A 153 21.70 -18.50 30.29
C SER A 153 22.62 -17.61 29.44
N GLU A 154 22.75 -16.35 29.83
CA GLU A 154 23.83 -15.44 29.46
C GLU A 154 25.21 -16.08 29.76
N PRO A 155 26.17 -16.10 28.82
CA PRO A 155 27.55 -16.34 29.17
C PRO A 155 28.19 -15.03 29.68
N ASN A 156 28.65 -15.06 30.93
CA ASN A 156 29.52 -14.06 31.54
C ASN A 156 30.66 -13.67 30.58
N ASN A 157 30.72 -12.40 30.19
CA ASN A 157 31.91 -11.82 29.58
C ASN A 157 32.42 -10.68 30.46
N HIS A 158 33.39 -11.03 31.31
CA HIS A 158 34.25 -10.08 32.00
C HIS A 158 35.14 -9.39 30.96
N PHE A 159 35.00 -8.08 30.78
CA PHE A 159 36.10 -7.23 30.34
C PHE A 159 36.17 -5.97 31.20
N ALA A 160 37.35 -5.84 31.83
CA ALA A 160 37.72 -4.82 32.78
C ALA A 160 37.81 -3.43 32.14
N VAL A 161 37.32 -2.42 32.85
CA VAL A 161 37.61 -1.01 32.56
C VAL A 161 38.71 -0.56 33.50
N SER A 162 39.93 -0.34 32.97
CA SER A 162 41.03 0.30 33.70
C SER A 162 41.10 1.79 33.35
N SER A 163 40.80 2.62 34.35
CA SER A 163 41.44 3.88 34.73
C SER A 163 42.43 4.55 33.76
N LEU A 164 42.16 5.80 33.36
CA LEU A 164 43.16 6.89 33.23
C LEU A 164 42.47 8.25 33.55
N THR A 165 42.68 8.78 34.76
CA THR A 165 43.44 10.01 35.12
C THR A 165 42.89 11.36 34.67
N SER A 166 42.44 12.15 35.65
CA SER A 166 42.37 13.63 35.62
C SER A 166 43.69 14.27 36.05
N PRO A 167 43.90 15.57 35.80
CA PRO A 167 44.72 16.40 36.67
C PRO A 167 43.92 17.48 37.41
N LEU A 168 44.45 17.78 38.59
CA LEU A 168 44.03 18.72 39.63
C LEU A 168 43.94 20.18 39.19
N LEU A 169 43.20 21.00 39.95
CA LEU A 169 43.73 22.18 40.63
C LEU A 169 42.83 22.66 41.79
N ASP A 170 43.50 23.30 42.75
CA ASP A 170 43.15 23.63 44.13
C ASP A 170 42.08 24.73 44.33
N HIS A 171 41.34 24.69 45.45
CA HIS A 171 41.57 25.56 46.62
C HIS A 171 40.36 25.66 47.59
N VAL A 172 40.61 25.28 48.86
CA VAL A 172 40.45 26.10 50.11
C VAL A 172 39.05 26.37 50.71
N ASN A 173 38.89 25.85 51.96
CA ASN A 173 38.21 26.34 53.19
C ASN A 173 36.73 26.80 53.12
N SER A 174 35.87 26.63 54.14
CA SER A 174 36.04 26.34 55.58
C SER A 174 34.65 26.17 56.22
N SER A 175 34.65 25.44 57.34
CA SER A 175 33.87 25.61 58.58
C SER A 175 32.33 25.47 58.62
N ASP A 176 31.96 24.38 59.33
CA ASP A 176 31.07 24.31 60.51
C ASP A 176 29.55 24.01 60.42
N PRO A 177 29.00 23.33 61.46
CA PRO A 177 27.85 22.41 61.40
C PRO A 177 26.64 22.94 62.19
N HIS A 178 25.75 22.03 62.66
CA HIS A 178 24.46 22.20 63.39
C HIS A 178 23.23 22.03 62.47
N GLU A 179 22.20 21.23 62.75
CA GLU A 179 21.75 20.59 63.99
C GLU A 179 20.71 19.49 63.67
N LEU A 180 20.66 18.45 64.52
CA LEU A 180 19.60 17.43 64.57
C LEU A 180 18.41 17.96 65.38
N GLU A 181 17.18 17.63 64.94
CA GLU A 181 15.99 17.22 65.72
C GLU A 181 14.76 17.34 64.78
N SER A 182 13.66 16.60 64.87
CA SER A 182 13.18 15.49 65.70
C SER A 182 11.98 14.90 64.94
N GLY A 183 11.66 13.63 65.20
CA GLY A 183 10.75 12.84 64.37
C GLY A 183 9.26 13.22 64.41
N ARG A 184 8.52 12.62 63.48
CA ARG A 184 7.15 12.16 63.66
C ARG A 184 6.80 11.10 62.62
N GLU A 185 6.47 9.91 63.12
CA GLU A 185 5.80 8.84 62.39
C GLU A 185 4.42 9.33 61.92
N GLY A 186 4.03 8.98 60.69
CA GLY A 186 2.72 9.28 60.13
C GLY A 186 2.48 8.55 58.81
N LEU A 187 1.67 7.49 58.89
CA LEU A 187 0.99 6.68 57.87
C LEU A 187 1.22 7.02 56.38
N ILE A 188 1.64 6.00 55.62
CA ILE A 188 1.55 5.92 54.16
C ILE A 188 0.11 5.52 53.79
N THR A 189 -0.58 6.37 53.02
CA THR A 189 -1.77 6.00 52.24
C THR A 189 -1.40 6.01 50.75
N PRO A 190 -1.70 4.95 49.98
CA PRO A 190 -1.32 4.87 48.58
C PRO A 190 -2.44 5.43 47.69
N GLU A 191 -2.53 6.76 47.56
CA GLU A 191 -3.28 7.40 46.48
C GLU A 191 -2.45 8.58 45.99
N ASP A 192 -1.78 8.38 44.86
CA ASP A 192 -1.47 9.37 43.81
C ASP A 192 -0.46 8.75 42.82
N VAL A 193 -0.93 7.75 42.06
CA VAL A 193 -0.39 7.49 40.72
C VAL A 193 -1.32 8.22 39.77
N GLN A 194 -0.92 9.42 39.35
CA GLN A 194 -1.62 10.14 38.30
C GLN A 194 -1.43 9.38 36.99
N ASP A 195 -2.46 8.62 36.63
CA ASP A 195 -2.73 8.15 35.28
C ASP A 195 -2.85 9.37 34.35
N ASP A 196 -1.99 9.42 33.33
CA ASP A 196 -2.17 10.26 32.14
C ASP A 196 -3.38 9.74 31.34
N ALA A 197 -4.58 10.09 31.81
CA ALA A 197 -5.83 9.71 31.18
C ALA A 197 -6.28 10.73 30.11
N GLN A 198 -6.07 10.32 28.86
CA GLN A 198 -7.06 10.37 27.77
C GLN A 198 -7.74 11.72 27.46
N LEU A 199 -7.23 12.38 26.43
CA LEU A 199 -8.00 13.34 25.63
C LEU A 199 -9.05 12.56 24.81
N THR A 200 -10.23 12.35 25.40
CA THR A 200 -11.37 11.69 24.76
C THR A 200 -12.11 12.65 23.84
N THR A 201 -11.69 12.74 22.57
CA THR A 201 -12.63 13.07 21.51
C THR A 201 -13.64 11.93 21.44
N ALA A 202 -14.92 12.25 21.63
CA ALA A 202 -16.04 11.31 21.56
C ALA A 202 -16.17 10.69 20.16
N THR A 203 -15.28 9.76 19.84
CA THR A 203 -15.37 8.89 18.68
C THR A 203 -16.38 7.81 19.05
N ARG A 204 -17.56 7.87 18.43
CA ARG A 204 -18.50 6.73 18.32
C ARG A 204 -17.65 5.47 18.15
N GLN A 205 -17.67 4.50 19.07
CA GLN A 205 -16.72 3.37 19.05
C GLN A 205 -16.75 2.67 17.69
N ARG A 206 -15.82 3.02 16.80
CA ARG A 206 -15.71 2.42 15.47
C ARG A 206 -14.83 1.20 15.62
N THR A 207 -15.24 0.09 15.02
CA THR A 207 -14.36 -1.05 14.87
C THR A 207 -13.14 -0.59 14.05
N PRO A 208 -11.91 -0.80 14.56
CA PRO A 208 -10.71 -0.44 13.81
C PRO A 208 -10.74 -1.09 12.42
N LYS A 209 -10.36 -0.34 11.40
CA LYS A 209 -10.23 -0.82 10.02
C LYS A 209 -8.75 -0.85 9.64
N PRO A 210 -8.32 -1.81 8.80
CA PRO A 210 -6.95 -1.78 8.30
C PRO A 210 -6.76 -0.52 7.44
N VAL A 211 -5.50 -0.17 7.20
CA VAL A 211 -5.15 0.85 6.21
C VAL A 211 -5.71 0.45 4.83
N ALA A 212 -6.43 1.36 4.18
CA ALA A 212 -6.86 1.16 2.80
C ALA A 212 -5.79 1.68 1.83
N VAL A 213 -5.31 0.81 0.95
CA VAL A 213 -4.29 1.15 -0.03
C VAL A 213 -4.86 1.19 -1.44
N LEU A 214 -4.38 2.13 -2.25
CA LEU A 214 -4.73 2.22 -3.65
C LEU A 214 -3.89 1.22 -4.47
N ASN A 215 -4.55 0.29 -5.16
CA ASN A 215 -3.95 -0.48 -6.26
C ASN A 215 -4.08 0.33 -7.56
N LEU A 216 -2.94 0.62 -8.19
CA LEU A 216 -2.82 1.29 -9.49
C LEU A 216 -3.15 0.31 -10.62
N ALA A 217 -4.41 -0.08 -10.66
CA ALA A 217 -4.87 -1.29 -11.32
C ALA A 217 -4.78 -1.25 -12.84
N SER A 218 -4.57 -2.41 -13.43
CA SER A 218 -4.79 -2.67 -14.84
C SER A 218 -6.29 -2.59 -15.15
N GLU A 219 -6.62 -1.87 -16.22
CA GLU A 219 -7.99 -1.88 -16.78
C GLU A 219 -8.39 -3.27 -17.29
N ARG A 220 -7.42 -4.10 -17.73
CA ARG A 220 -7.71 -5.26 -18.57
C ARG A 220 -7.51 -6.61 -17.91
N SER A 221 -6.65 -6.68 -16.90
CA SER A 221 -6.15 -7.96 -16.41
C SER A 221 -5.98 -7.92 -14.90
N PRO A 222 -6.63 -8.84 -14.15
CA PRO A 222 -6.41 -8.97 -12.72
C PRO A 222 -4.93 -9.07 -12.35
N GLY A 223 -4.44 -8.14 -11.53
CA GLY A 223 -3.04 -8.15 -11.08
C GLY A 223 -2.03 -7.84 -12.19
N GLY A 224 -2.49 -7.25 -13.30
CA GLY A 224 -1.64 -6.89 -14.42
C GLY A 224 -0.89 -8.08 -15.01
N GLY A 225 0.44 -7.95 -15.11
CA GLY A 225 1.33 -8.97 -15.65
C GLY A 225 2.06 -9.80 -14.59
N TRP A 226 1.61 -9.84 -13.33
CA TRP A 226 2.42 -10.36 -12.22
C TRP A 226 2.87 -11.83 -12.42
N HIS A 227 2.00 -12.66 -12.98
CA HIS A 227 2.32 -14.06 -13.35
C HIS A 227 3.44 -14.20 -14.38
N ASN A 228 3.70 -13.15 -15.16
CA ASN A 228 4.72 -13.12 -16.21
C ASN A 228 6.00 -12.40 -15.77
N GLY A 229 6.10 -12.03 -14.49
CA GLY A 229 7.26 -11.31 -13.96
C GLY A 229 7.29 -9.82 -14.34
N ALA A 230 6.13 -9.22 -14.65
CA ALA A 230 6.05 -7.78 -14.88
C ALA A 230 6.30 -7.00 -13.58
N LEU A 231 6.77 -5.76 -13.72
CA LEU A 231 7.08 -4.91 -12.57
C LEU A 231 6.37 -3.57 -12.73
N ALA A 232 5.25 -3.42 -12.05
CA ALA A 232 4.67 -2.15 -11.65
C ALA A 232 4.06 -2.32 -10.25
N GLN A 233 3.37 -1.29 -9.77
CA GLN A 233 2.84 -1.27 -8.41
C GLN A 233 1.81 -2.38 -8.18
N GLU A 234 0.85 -2.58 -9.10
CA GLU A 234 -0.15 -3.65 -8.99
C GLU A 234 0.51 -5.03 -8.88
N GLU A 235 1.50 -5.32 -9.72
CA GLU A 235 2.21 -6.59 -9.65
C GLU A 235 2.94 -6.77 -8.32
N CYS A 236 3.55 -5.71 -7.76
CA CYS A 236 4.18 -5.74 -6.44
C CYS A 236 3.19 -6.09 -5.34
N LEU A 237 1.97 -5.53 -5.38
CA LEU A 237 0.91 -5.89 -4.45
C LEU A 237 0.55 -7.38 -4.56
N CYS A 238 0.41 -7.90 -5.78
CA CYS A 238 0.10 -9.31 -6.00
C CYS A 238 1.25 -10.26 -5.62
N TYR A 239 2.51 -9.87 -5.82
CA TYR A 239 3.65 -10.68 -5.38
C TYR A 239 3.64 -10.86 -3.87
N ARG A 240 3.32 -9.80 -3.12
CA ARG A 240 3.46 -9.74 -1.66
C ARG A 240 2.26 -10.23 -0.86
N SER A 241 1.10 -10.40 -1.49
CA SER A 241 -0.16 -10.54 -0.73
C SER A 241 -1.18 -11.48 -1.38
N SER A 242 -2.30 -11.66 -0.67
CA SER A 242 -3.47 -12.37 -1.16
C SER A 242 -4.32 -11.60 -2.19
N LEU A 243 -3.96 -10.37 -2.57
CA LEU A 243 -4.79 -9.49 -3.41
C LEU A 243 -5.29 -10.16 -4.70
N TYR A 244 -4.47 -10.99 -5.35
CA TYR A 244 -4.88 -11.61 -6.62
C TYR A 244 -6.12 -12.52 -6.49
N LEU A 245 -6.46 -12.98 -5.28
CA LEU A 245 -7.64 -13.80 -5.00
C LEU A 245 -8.95 -13.00 -5.04
N SER A 246 -8.91 -11.70 -4.74
CA SER A 246 -10.08 -10.81 -4.73
C SER A 246 -10.23 -10.03 -6.05
N LEU A 247 -9.22 -10.04 -6.93
CA LEU A 247 -9.29 -9.48 -8.28
C LEU A 247 -10.03 -10.43 -9.24
N HIS A 248 -11.32 -10.63 -9.03
CA HIS A 248 -12.13 -11.56 -9.83
C HIS A 248 -12.21 -11.14 -11.29
N ARG A 249 -12.02 -12.10 -12.21
CA ARG A 249 -12.12 -11.88 -13.66
C ARG A 249 -13.43 -11.25 -14.11
N ARG A 250 -14.54 -11.49 -13.39
CA ARG A 250 -15.86 -10.92 -13.70
C ARG A 250 -15.91 -9.39 -13.64
N TYR A 251 -14.96 -8.75 -12.96
CA TYR A 251 -14.85 -7.29 -12.90
C TYR A 251 -14.06 -6.70 -14.06
N TYR A 252 -13.51 -7.52 -14.95
CA TYR A 252 -12.63 -7.08 -16.03
C TYR A 252 -13.27 -7.27 -17.43
N PRO A 253 -13.06 -6.34 -18.37
CA PRO A 253 -12.31 -5.09 -18.21
C PRO A 253 -12.96 -4.15 -17.20
N LEU A 254 -12.14 -3.51 -16.37
CA LEU A 254 -12.59 -2.64 -15.30
C LEU A 254 -13.25 -1.39 -15.92
N PRO A 255 -14.53 -1.11 -15.63
CA PRO A 255 -15.17 0.12 -16.10
C PRO A 255 -14.38 1.38 -15.69
N SER A 256 -14.40 2.43 -16.52
CA SER A 256 -13.51 3.58 -16.29
C SER A 256 -13.74 4.26 -14.93
N LEU A 257 -15.00 4.46 -14.52
CA LEU A 257 -15.33 5.12 -13.26
C LEU A 257 -15.77 4.10 -12.21
N SER A 258 -15.01 3.02 -12.04
CA SER A 258 -15.28 2.03 -11.00
C SER A 258 -14.04 1.70 -10.16
N ALA A 259 -14.32 1.13 -9.00
CA ALA A 259 -13.33 0.59 -8.08
C ALA A 259 -13.69 -0.85 -7.70
N ILE A 260 -12.68 -1.71 -7.55
CA ILE A 260 -12.83 -2.99 -6.84
C ILE A 260 -12.33 -2.78 -5.42
N TYR A 261 -13.19 -2.99 -4.43
CA TYR A 261 -12.83 -2.99 -3.01
C TYR A 261 -12.58 -4.42 -2.52
N SER A 262 -11.38 -4.66 -1.98
CA SER A 262 -10.96 -5.92 -1.37
C SER A 262 -10.69 -5.70 0.12
N PRO A 263 -11.58 -6.15 1.03
CA PRO A 263 -11.49 -5.80 2.45
C PRO A 263 -10.36 -6.49 3.20
N SER A 264 -9.95 -7.69 2.78
CA SER A 264 -9.07 -8.56 3.58
C SER A 264 -7.90 -9.06 2.74
N VAL A 265 -6.87 -8.22 2.61
CA VAL A 265 -5.64 -8.55 1.87
C VAL A 265 -4.50 -8.80 2.86
N VAL A 266 -4.09 -10.07 2.96
CA VAL A 266 -3.04 -10.54 3.87
C VAL A 266 -1.69 -10.42 3.19
N LEU A 267 -0.73 -9.78 3.85
CA LEU A 267 0.65 -9.70 3.39
C LEU A 267 1.41 -10.95 3.84
N ILE A 268 2.02 -11.65 2.89
CA ILE A 268 2.76 -12.89 3.13
C ILE A 268 4.24 -12.78 2.75
N ARG A 269 4.68 -11.67 2.16
CA ARG A 269 6.07 -11.42 1.83
C ARG A 269 6.55 -10.02 2.18
N ASP A 270 7.85 -9.96 2.40
CA ASP A 270 8.58 -8.72 2.51
C ASP A 270 8.68 -7.96 1.16
N ALA A 271 9.12 -6.71 1.23
CA ALA A 271 9.31 -5.83 0.10
C ALA A 271 10.35 -6.39 -0.90
N MET A 272 10.25 -5.96 -2.16
CA MET A 272 11.21 -6.36 -3.19
C MET A 272 12.65 -5.92 -2.85
N SER A 273 12.80 -4.74 -2.25
CA SER A 273 14.08 -4.20 -1.78
C SER A 273 14.74 -5.05 -0.70
N ARG A 274 13.94 -5.82 0.06
CA ARG A 274 14.37 -6.76 1.09
C ARG A 274 14.31 -8.23 0.62
N GLY A 275 14.15 -8.46 -0.68
CA GLY A 275 14.31 -9.77 -1.31
C GLY A 275 13.05 -10.63 -1.44
N HIS A 276 11.85 -10.10 -1.18
CA HIS A 276 10.58 -10.85 -1.31
C HIS A 276 10.50 -12.15 -0.48
N GLY A 277 11.23 -12.23 0.64
CA GLY A 277 11.14 -13.37 1.56
C GLY A 277 9.73 -13.56 2.09
N LEU A 278 9.30 -14.81 2.25
CA LEU A 278 8.04 -15.13 2.94
C LEU A 278 8.15 -14.71 4.41
N LEU A 279 7.07 -14.17 4.95
CA LEU A 279 6.99 -13.84 6.37
C LEU A 279 6.81 -15.11 7.22
N THR A 280 6.15 -16.13 6.69
CA THR A 280 6.09 -17.47 7.29
C THR A 280 7.32 -18.30 6.89
N PRO A 281 7.90 -19.12 7.79
CA PRO A 281 7.40 -19.49 9.12
C PRO A 281 7.87 -18.57 10.27
N TYR A 282 8.54 -17.45 9.98
CA TYR A 282 9.06 -16.55 11.01
C TYR A 282 7.97 -15.80 11.78
N GLU A 283 6.83 -15.55 11.11
CA GLU A 283 5.61 -15.02 11.69
C GLU A 283 4.49 -16.05 11.67
N LEU A 284 3.72 -16.13 12.75
CA LEU A 284 2.48 -16.92 12.76
C LEU A 284 1.44 -16.31 11.81
N PRO A 285 0.63 -17.11 11.10
CA PRO A 285 -0.39 -16.60 10.18
C PRO A 285 -1.33 -15.54 10.77
N GLU A 286 -1.69 -15.67 12.04
CA GLU A 286 -2.50 -14.71 12.82
C GLU A 286 -1.79 -13.36 13.10
N ASN A 287 -0.46 -13.33 13.07
CA ASN A 287 0.37 -12.12 13.22
C ASN A 287 0.68 -11.44 11.87
N LEU A 288 0.27 -12.03 10.75
CA LEU A 288 0.51 -11.42 9.45
C LEU A 288 -0.25 -10.09 9.30
N PRO A 289 0.33 -9.10 8.61
CA PRO A 289 -0.36 -7.83 8.39
C PRO A 289 -1.56 -7.95 7.46
N VAL A 290 -2.57 -7.12 7.68
CA VAL A 290 -3.76 -7.03 6.83
C VAL A 290 -3.97 -5.60 6.36
N THR A 291 -4.24 -5.44 5.07
CA THR A 291 -4.67 -4.18 4.45
C THR A 291 -6.02 -4.39 3.76
N SER A 292 -6.73 -3.29 3.49
CA SER A 292 -7.76 -3.31 2.45
C SER A 292 -7.20 -2.67 1.19
N VAL A 293 -7.66 -3.11 0.02
CA VAL A 293 -7.17 -2.61 -1.27
C VAL A 293 -8.33 -2.07 -2.10
N ILE A 294 -8.16 -0.85 -2.62
CA ILE A 294 -9.07 -0.21 -3.56
C ILE A 294 -8.37 -0.17 -4.92
N SER A 295 -8.87 -0.95 -5.88
CA SER A 295 -8.27 -1.07 -7.22
C SER A 295 -8.99 -0.18 -8.22
N VAL A 296 -8.28 0.80 -8.77
CA VAL A 296 -8.80 1.76 -9.76
C VAL A 296 -7.82 1.90 -10.91
N ALA A 297 -8.32 1.82 -12.14
CA ALA A 297 -7.50 2.01 -13.33
C ALA A 297 -7.43 3.49 -13.73
N ALA A 298 -6.21 4.01 -13.87
CA ALA A 298 -5.99 5.36 -14.41
C ALA A 298 -6.26 5.43 -15.92
N LEU A 299 -6.29 6.63 -16.48
CA LEU A 299 -6.34 6.81 -17.95
C LEU A 299 -5.09 6.20 -18.59
N ARG A 300 -5.26 5.42 -19.66
CA ARG A 300 -4.14 4.76 -20.35
C ARG A 300 -3.62 5.61 -21.49
N ARG A 301 -2.41 6.16 -21.34
CA ARG A 301 -1.70 7.01 -22.31
C ARG A 301 -2.60 8.12 -22.87
N PRO A 302 -3.21 8.95 -21.98
CA PRO A 302 -4.12 9.99 -22.43
C PRO A 302 -3.36 11.00 -23.32
N PRO A 303 -4.05 11.64 -24.29
CA PRO A 303 -3.47 12.72 -25.06
C PRO A 303 -3.03 13.87 -24.14
N LEU A 304 -1.79 14.33 -24.32
CA LEU A 304 -1.20 15.44 -23.57
C LEU A 304 -0.95 16.65 -24.48
N THR A 305 -0.58 17.78 -23.87
CA THR A 305 0.06 18.93 -24.53
C THR A 305 1.41 18.53 -25.14
N ASP A 306 1.94 19.36 -26.04
CA ASP A 306 3.18 19.05 -26.77
C ASP A 306 4.40 18.91 -25.83
N ASP A 307 4.43 19.71 -24.76
CA ASP A 307 5.43 19.62 -23.68
C ASP A 307 5.20 18.46 -22.70
N ARG A 308 4.08 17.73 -22.88
CA ARG A 308 3.65 16.59 -22.07
C ARG A 308 3.42 16.89 -20.59
N LYS A 309 3.33 18.17 -20.21
CA LYS A 309 3.13 18.58 -18.82
C LYS A 309 1.67 18.57 -18.40
N PHE A 310 0.74 18.73 -19.34
CA PHE A 310 -0.68 18.86 -19.07
C PHE A 310 -1.51 17.86 -19.87
N TYR A 311 -2.70 17.53 -19.36
CA TYR A 311 -3.72 16.88 -20.17
C TYR A 311 -4.10 17.76 -21.35
N ARG A 312 -4.36 17.16 -22.52
CA ARG A 312 -4.70 17.92 -23.74
C ARG A 312 -5.99 18.73 -23.61
N ASN A 313 -6.93 18.29 -22.77
CA ASN A 313 -8.19 18.97 -22.54
C ASN A 313 -8.70 18.75 -21.12
N ALA A 314 -9.59 19.63 -20.68
CA ALA A 314 -10.18 19.61 -19.34
C ALA A 314 -11.01 18.34 -19.06
N GLY A 315 -11.54 17.66 -20.08
CA GLY A 315 -12.31 16.43 -19.92
C GLY A 315 -11.48 15.28 -19.36
N LEU A 316 -10.24 15.13 -19.83
CA LEU A 316 -9.29 14.12 -19.33
C LEU A 316 -8.93 14.39 -17.87
N ARG A 317 -8.63 15.65 -17.53
CA ARG A 317 -8.36 16.06 -16.15
C ARG A 317 -9.56 15.80 -15.24
N ALA A 318 -10.77 16.14 -15.69
CA ALA A 318 -12.00 15.88 -14.97
C ALA A 318 -12.26 14.38 -14.75
N GLU A 319 -11.93 13.53 -15.74
CA GLU A 319 -12.03 12.08 -15.59
C GLU A 319 -11.03 11.54 -14.56
N THR A 320 -9.79 12.04 -14.55
CA THR A 320 -8.81 11.74 -13.48
C THR A 320 -9.35 12.14 -12.11
N LYS A 321 -9.93 13.35 -11.95
CA LYS A 321 -10.56 13.75 -10.68
C LYS A 321 -11.71 12.82 -10.27
N ARG A 322 -12.58 12.38 -11.21
CA ARG A 322 -13.65 11.40 -10.90
C ARG A 322 -13.08 10.04 -10.44
N LYS A 323 -11.98 9.58 -11.04
CA LYS A 323 -11.27 8.37 -10.60
C LYS A 323 -10.68 8.52 -9.19
N ILE A 324 -10.16 9.70 -8.86
CA ILE A 324 -9.68 9.98 -7.49
C ILE A 324 -10.85 9.99 -6.51
N ARG A 325 -11.96 10.65 -6.84
CA ARG A 325 -13.18 10.67 -6.01
C ARG A 325 -13.68 9.26 -5.73
N VAL A 326 -13.79 8.39 -6.74
CA VAL A 326 -14.26 7.01 -6.52
C VAL A 326 -13.33 6.26 -5.56
N THR A 327 -12.01 6.47 -5.64
CA THR A 327 -11.05 5.86 -4.71
C THR A 327 -11.30 6.28 -3.26
N ILE A 328 -11.30 7.59 -2.98
CA ILE A 328 -11.35 8.09 -1.60
C ILE A 328 -12.76 8.01 -1.00
N ARG A 329 -13.81 8.12 -1.82
CA ARG A 329 -15.20 7.91 -1.40
C ARG A 329 -15.44 6.47 -0.97
N VAL A 330 -14.93 5.49 -1.74
CA VAL A 330 -15.00 4.07 -1.33
C VAL A 330 -14.26 3.85 -0.02
N ALA A 331 -13.08 4.45 0.18
CA ALA A 331 -12.35 4.33 1.44
C ALA A 331 -13.17 4.83 2.64
N ALA A 332 -13.73 6.05 2.53
CA ALA A 332 -14.53 6.66 3.58
C ALA A 332 -15.83 5.88 3.87
N LEU A 333 -16.59 5.47 2.83
CA LEU A 333 -17.82 4.67 2.97
C LEU A 333 -17.57 3.29 3.59
N LYS A 334 -16.37 2.72 3.41
CA LYS A 334 -15.97 1.45 4.05
C LYS A 334 -15.38 1.64 5.46
N GLY A 335 -15.31 2.89 5.92
CA GLY A 335 -14.92 3.27 7.28
C GLY A 335 -13.42 3.33 7.50
N HIS A 336 -12.60 3.38 6.44
CA HIS A 336 -11.16 3.53 6.59
C HIS A 336 -10.78 4.94 7.00
N THR A 337 -10.02 5.04 8.09
CA THR A 337 -9.52 6.31 8.64
C THR A 337 -8.09 6.60 8.19
N LYS A 338 -7.36 5.57 7.74
CA LYS A 338 -5.99 5.68 7.23
C LYS A 338 -5.94 5.21 5.79
N ILE A 339 -5.40 6.04 4.89
CA ILE A 339 -5.28 5.70 3.46
C ILE A 339 -3.87 5.88 2.93
N VAL A 340 -3.46 4.96 2.05
CA VAL A 340 -2.23 5.07 1.25
C VAL A 340 -2.60 5.16 -0.23
N LEU A 341 -2.35 6.33 -0.80
CA LEU A 341 -2.52 6.64 -2.20
C LEU A 341 -1.18 6.51 -2.95
N GLY A 342 -1.13 6.91 -4.21
CA GLY A 342 0.08 6.83 -5.01
C GLY A 342 -0.02 7.58 -6.33
N ALA A 343 1.02 7.47 -7.15
CA ALA A 343 1.13 8.20 -8.42
C ALA A 343 0.26 7.60 -9.54
N MET A 344 -1.05 7.80 -9.43
CA MET A 344 -2.08 7.20 -10.29
C MET A 344 -1.78 7.39 -11.78
N GLY A 345 -1.44 6.29 -12.46
CA GLY A 345 -1.18 6.28 -13.91
C GLY A 345 0.12 6.97 -14.37
N CYS A 346 0.99 7.41 -13.46
CA CYS A 346 2.21 8.17 -13.77
C CYS A 346 3.41 7.30 -14.19
N GLY A 347 3.19 5.98 -14.33
CA GLY A 347 4.17 5.02 -14.84
C GLY A 347 3.87 4.60 -16.28
N VAL A 348 3.61 3.31 -16.49
CA VAL A 348 3.34 2.70 -17.82
C VAL A 348 2.17 3.37 -18.57
N PHE A 349 1.22 3.96 -17.82
CA PHE A 349 0.06 4.65 -18.38
C PHE A 349 0.32 6.11 -18.74
N ALA A 350 1.50 6.65 -18.46
CA ALA A 350 2.00 7.94 -18.96
C ALA A 350 1.05 9.14 -18.70
N ASN A 351 0.45 9.22 -17.51
CA ASN A 351 -0.22 10.43 -17.05
C ASN A 351 0.82 11.47 -16.57
N PRO A 352 0.53 12.77 -16.73
CA PRO A 352 1.41 13.85 -16.27
C PRO A 352 1.47 13.88 -14.73
N PRO A 353 2.64 13.61 -14.09
CA PRO A 353 2.72 13.42 -12.65
C PRO A 353 2.26 14.62 -11.82
N LYS A 354 2.65 15.84 -12.24
CA LYS A 354 2.28 17.08 -11.54
C LYS A 354 0.76 17.31 -11.56
N GLU A 355 0.15 17.19 -12.74
CA GLU A 355 -1.31 17.31 -12.89
C GLU A 355 -2.08 16.27 -12.07
N VAL A 356 -1.59 15.03 -11.98
CA VAL A 356 -2.23 13.99 -11.16
C VAL A 356 -2.12 14.35 -9.67
N ALA A 357 -0.96 14.80 -9.19
CA ALA A 357 -0.79 15.26 -7.82
C ALA A 357 -1.68 16.46 -7.49
N GLU A 358 -1.78 17.45 -8.39
CA GLU A 358 -2.68 18.58 -8.25
C GLU A 358 -4.15 18.16 -8.26
N CYS A 359 -4.53 17.18 -9.09
CA CYS A 359 -5.88 16.60 -9.07
C CYS A 359 -6.21 15.95 -7.72
N PHE A 360 -5.26 15.24 -7.11
CA PHE A 360 -5.45 14.68 -5.76
C PHE A 360 -5.66 15.78 -4.73
N LEU A 361 -4.81 16.80 -4.72
CA LEU A 361 -4.91 17.91 -3.78
C LEU A 361 -6.24 18.66 -3.92
N GLU A 362 -6.65 18.96 -5.15
CA GLU A 362 -7.94 19.60 -5.40
C GLU A 362 -9.11 18.74 -4.96
N VAL A 363 -9.10 17.44 -5.24
CA VAL A 363 -10.19 16.54 -4.85
C VAL A 363 -10.26 16.41 -3.34
N LEU A 364 -9.13 16.23 -2.64
CA LEU A 364 -9.11 16.16 -1.17
C LEU A 364 -9.65 17.45 -0.53
N ARG A 365 -9.50 18.60 -1.21
CA ARG A 365 -10.04 19.91 -0.78
C ARG A 365 -11.49 20.19 -1.17
N GLU A 366 -12.15 19.29 -1.89
CA GLU A 366 -13.57 19.46 -2.20
C GLU A 366 -14.42 19.29 -0.94
N ASN A 367 -15.50 20.06 -0.82
CA ASN A 367 -16.37 20.09 0.37
C ASN A 367 -16.77 18.70 0.89
N GLU A 368 -16.99 17.74 -0.02
CA GLU A 368 -17.34 16.36 0.32
C GLU A 368 -16.27 15.66 1.20
N PHE A 369 -15.00 15.97 0.99
CA PHE A 369 -13.86 15.30 1.62
C PHE A 369 -13.21 16.13 2.72
N GLN A 370 -13.78 17.29 3.03
CA GLN A 370 -13.37 18.14 4.15
C GLN A 370 -14.01 17.67 5.46
N GLY A 371 -13.50 18.19 6.58
CA GLY A 371 -14.10 17.96 7.90
C GLY A 371 -13.43 16.87 8.75
N GLY A 372 -12.33 16.27 8.28
CA GLY A 372 -11.56 15.28 9.04
C GLY A 372 -12.03 13.84 8.82
N TRP A 373 -12.15 13.42 7.55
CA TRP A 373 -12.50 12.05 7.19
C TRP A 373 -11.42 11.01 7.53
N TRP A 374 -10.16 11.44 7.49
CA TRP A 374 -9.00 10.59 7.68
C TRP A 374 -8.16 11.07 8.85
N GLU A 375 -7.71 10.10 9.64
CA GLU A 375 -6.65 10.25 10.62
C GLU A 375 -5.31 10.46 9.90
N GLU A 376 -5.06 9.69 8.84
CA GLU A 376 -3.79 9.68 8.11
C GLU A 376 -4.02 9.56 6.59
N VAL A 377 -3.41 10.46 5.83
CA VAL A 377 -3.34 10.40 4.37
C VAL A 377 -1.87 10.37 3.93
N ALA A 378 -1.45 9.25 3.34
CA ALA A 378 -0.11 9.10 2.80
C ALA A 378 -0.13 8.84 1.29
N PHE A 379 0.93 9.27 0.60
CA PHE A 379 1.21 8.90 -0.78
C PHE A 379 2.51 8.08 -0.82
N ALA A 380 2.40 6.81 -1.20
CA ALA A 380 3.55 5.95 -1.45
C ALA A 380 3.94 6.06 -2.93
N VAL A 381 5.03 6.76 -3.22
CA VAL A 381 5.49 7.04 -4.58
C VAL A 381 6.96 6.70 -4.68
N LEU A 382 7.25 5.51 -5.22
CA LEU A 382 8.61 5.11 -5.53
C LEU A 382 9.22 6.02 -6.59
N ASP A 383 10.42 6.50 -6.33
CA ASP A 383 11.13 7.30 -7.32
C ASP A 383 11.50 6.46 -8.56
N ASN A 384 11.11 6.97 -9.73
CA ASN A 384 11.43 6.37 -11.02
C ASN A 384 12.73 6.92 -11.62
N VAL A 385 13.37 7.88 -10.95
CA VAL A 385 14.67 8.44 -11.29
C VAL A 385 15.67 8.12 -10.18
N LYS A 386 16.92 7.82 -10.55
CA LYS A 386 17.99 7.51 -9.59
C LYS A 386 19.13 8.53 -9.70
N GLY A 387 19.93 8.61 -8.64
CA GLY A 387 21.11 9.49 -8.62
C GLY A 387 20.73 10.96 -8.39
N PRO A 388 21.51 11.92 -8.90
CA PRO A 388 21.34 13.35 -8.59
C PRO A 388 19.98 13.96 -8.96
N GLN A 389 19.23 13.31 -9.85
CA GLN A 389 17.90 13.75 -10.30
C GLN A 389 16.74 13.09 -9.53
N GLY A 390 17.04 12.20 -8.57
CA GLY A 390 16.05 11.60 -7.70
C GLY A 390 15.89 12.37 -6.38
N GLY A 391 14.99 11.88 -5.53
CA GLY A 391 14.71 12.46 -4.22
C GLY A 391 13.69 13.60 -4.27
N LYS A 392 13.54 14.29 -3.13
CA LYS A 392 12.49 15.29 -2.89
C LYS A 392 12.54 16.48 -3.87
N ASP A 393 13.74 16.88 -4.25
CA ASP A 393 13.99 17.97 -5.21
C ASP A 393 14.15 17.46 -6.65
N GLY A 394 14.04 16.14 -6.85
CA GLY A 394 14.25 15.48 -8.12
C GLY A 394 13.12 15.66 -9.13
N GLU A 395 13.38 15.22 -10.37
CA GLU A 395 12.42 15.26 -11.47
C GLU A 395 11.52 14.03 -11.54
N GLY A 396 11.84 13.00 -10.75
CA GLY A 396 11.06 11.78 -10.69
C GLY A 396 9.69 11.96 -10.02
N ASN A 397 8.84 10.94 -10.16
CA ASN A 397 7.48 10.95 -9.63
C ASN A 397 7.45 11.25 -8.13
N PHE A 398 8.39 10.70 -7.36
CA PHE A 398 8.51 10.97 -5.93
C PHE A 398 8.70 12.46 -5.67
N GLY A 399 9.73 13.08 -6.24
CA GLY A 399 10.01 14.50 -6.05
C GLY A 399 8.85 15.40 -6.49
N VAL A 400 8.20 15.09 -7.61
CA VAL A 400 7.02 15.84 -8.07
C VAL A 400 5.86 15.74 -7.08
N PHE A 401 5.50 14.53 -6.62
CA PHE A 401 4.43 14.35 -5.65
C PHE A 401 4.78 14.98 -4.31
N TYR A 402 6.03 14.84 -3.86
CA TYR A 402 6.53 15.42 -2.63
C TYR A 402 6.32 16.94 -2.61
N ARG A 403 6.79 17.66 -3.64
CA ARG A 403 6.67 19.12 -3.71
C ARG A 403 5.23 19.64 -3.84
N VAL A 404 4.31 18.83 -4.38
CA VAL A 404 2.91 19.24 -4.56
C VAL A 404 2.07 18.92 -3.31
N LEU A 405 2.32 17.78 -2.66
CA LEU A 405 1.41 17.20 -1.68
C LEU A 405 1.98 17.16 -0.26
N ASP A 406 3.29 16.96 -0.08
CA ASP A 406 3.86 16.79 1.26
C ASP A 406 3.63 18.03 2.11
N GLY A 407 3.20 17.82 3.35
CA GLY A 407 2.91 18.90 4.28
C GLY A 407 1.61 19.67 4.02
N GLN A 408 0.85 19.38 2.96
CA GLN A 408 -0.45 20.01 2.75
C GLN A 408 -1.48 19.49 3.77
N VAL A 409 -2.26 20.39 4.36
CA VAL A 409 -3.42 20.03 5.19
C VAL A 409 -4.65 19.83 4.30
N VAL A 410 -5.37 18.73 4.52
CA VAL A 410 -6.61 18.36 3.80
C VAL A 410 -7.69 17.80 4.72
#